data_AF-A0A8C6CQH7-F1
#
_entry.id   AF-A0A8C6CQH7-F1
#
_cell.length_a   1.000
_cell.length_b   1.000
_cell.length_c   1.000
_cell.angle_alpha   90.00
_cell.angle_beta   90.00
_cell.angle_gamma   90.00
#
_symmetry.space_group_name_H-M   'P 1'
#
loop_
_entity.id
_entity.type
_entity.pdbx_description
1 polymer ?
#
loop_
_entity_poly.entity_id
_entity_poly.type
_entity_poly.pdbx_seq_one_letter_code
_entity_poly.pdbx_strand_id
1 'polypeptide(L)'
;MDLTAARGARLGFAAPVLLVALWFCPTRGDAYSLCYNFTVDPQPSTGQPWCVVQGQVDGNGFLSYDCGGAVIQSTSPLGEEVKTTNTWKSQMETLGDIGDFLKGQLPDVIPEKHTARGPQTLQGRMTCWYEEDGHISGSWQFGFNGQMFLHFDSENGHWTEVHSGGRRMKEKWENDRAVSNFFKNVCMGDCRAWLRDFMVHWEEMLKTTVRTTVSPPMQPTAPASHHIIKIILGVSAGFVISIIAWIICKKRQEVRARKSEPAFQL
;
A
#
# COMPACT_ATOMS: atom_id res chain seq x y z
N MET A 1 51.79 -7.22 -46.22
CA MET A 1 52.33 -8.40 -45.52
C MET A 1 52.70 -7.93 -44.12
N ASP A 2 52.02 -8.25 -43.01
CA ASP A 2 50.84 -9.07 -42.78
C ASP A 2 50.21 -8.72 -41.41
N LEU A 3 48.89 -8.87 -41.38
CA LEU A 3 47.89 -9.12 -40.33
C LEU A 3 48.14 -8.80 -38.83
N THR A 4 47.21 -7.96 -38.32
CA THR A 4 46.30 -8.18 -37.17
C THR A 4 46.59 -9.26 -36.12
N ALA A 5 46.52 -8.89 -34.83
CA ALA A 5 45.77 -9.64 -33.81
C ALA A 5 45.47 -8.79 -32.56
N ALA A 6 44.19 -8.71 -32.21
CA ALA A 6 43.63 -8.04 -31.04
C ALA A 6 43.83 -8.82 -29.73
N ARG A 7 43.74 -8.11 -28.59
CA ARG A 7 43.27 -8.60 -27.28
C ARG A 7 43.11 -7.36 -26.38
N GLY A 8 41.92 -6.94 -25.97
CA GLY A 8 40.83 -7.71 -25.36
C GLY A 8 40.79 -7.35 -23.88
N ALA A 9 39.95 -6.37 -23.52
CA ALA A 9 39.79 -5.83 -22.18
C ALA A 9 39.44 -6.92 -21.16
N ARG A 10 40.09 -6.90 -19.99
CA ARG A 10 39.66 -7.70 -18.82
C ARG A 10 38.68 -6.86 -17.99
N LEU A 11 37.39 -6.94 -18.30
CA LEU A 11 36.33 -6.59 -17.34
C LEU A 11 36.37 -7.64 -16.21
N GLY A 12 36.92 -7.25 -15.07
CA GLY A 12 37.05 -8.09 -13.89
C GLY A 12 35.69 -8.50 -13.32
N PHE A 13 35.68 -9.68 -12.70
CA PHE A 13 34.58 -10.44 -12.08
C PHE A 13 33.78 -9.73 -10.96
N ALA A 14 33.72 -8.40 -10.92
CA ALA A 14 32.98 -7.64 -9.91
C ALA A 14 31.48 -7.46 -10.24
N ALA A 15 31.13 -7.45 -11.53
CA ALA A 15 29.75 -7.25 -11.99
C ALA A 15 28.75 -8.37 -11.60
N PRO A 16 29.11 -9.68 -11.63
CA PRO A 16 28.15 -10.74 -11.30
C PRO A 16 27.80 -10.79 -9.81
N VAL A 17 28.73 -10.41 -8.93
CA VAL A 17 28.54 -10.45 -7.46
C VAL A 17 27.56 -9.37 -7.00
N LEU A 18 27.55 -8.21 -7.67
CA LEU A 18 26.61 -7.11 -7.40
C LEU A 18 25.16 -7.45 -7.77
N LEU A 19 24.95 -8.27 -8.79
CA LEU A 19 23.62 -8.70 -9.25
C LEU A 19 22.96 -9.72 -8.29
N VAL A 20 23.75 -10.62 -7.70
CA VAL A 20 23.23 -11.63 -6.76
C VAL A 20 22.95 -11.04 -5.38
N ALA A 21 23.72 -10.03 -4.93
CA ALA A 21 23.49 -9.36 -3.65
C ALA A 21 22.19 -8.54 -3.61
N LEU A 22 21.64 -8.14 -4.76
CA LEU A 22 20.30 -7.52 -4.85
C LEU A 22 19.17 -8.51 -4.58
N TRP A 23 19.42 -9.83 -4.65
CA TRP A 23 18.41 -10.86 -4.42
C TRP A 23 18.24 -11.27 -2.95
N PHE A 24 19.23 -10.96 -2.10
CA PHE A 24 19.24 -11.39 -0.69
C PHE A 24 19.11 -10.24 0.31
N CYS A 25 18.67 -9.06 -0.11
CA CYS A 25 17.98 -8.19 0.83
C CYS A 25 16.63 -8.86 1.11
N PRO A 26 16.36 -9.41 2.31
CA PRO A 26 14.97 -9.57 2.69
C PRO A 26 14.35 -8.18 2.57
N THR A 27 13.38 -8.04 1.66
CA THR A 27 12.42 -6.95 1.78
C THR A 27 11.77 -7.19 3.13
N ARG A 28 12.19 -6.39 4.11
CA ARG A 28 11.46 -6.21 5.36
C ARG A 28 10.01 -5.92 4.92
N GLY A 29 9.08 -6.73 5.42
CA GLY A 29 7.79 -7.05 4.80
C GLY A 29 7.14 -5.91 4.02
N ASP A 30 6.61 -6.26 2.85
CA ASP A 30 5.80 -5.36 2.02
C ASP A 30 4.86 -4.55 2.92
N ALA A 31 4.95 -3.23 2.86
CA ALA A 31 4.17 -2.36 3.75
C ALA A 31 2.69 -2.52 3.39
N TYR A 32 1.97 -3.32 4.19
CA TYR A 32 0.57 -3.58 3.98
C TYR A 32 -0.24 -2.30 4.13
N SER A 33 -1.08 -2.04 3.13
CA SER A 33 -1.90 -0.86 3.01
C SER A 33 -3.34 -1.25 2.74
N LEU A 34 -4.26 -0.68 3.52
CA LEU A 34 -5.70 -0.80 3.32
C LEU A 34 -6.21 0.53 2.75
N CYS A 35 -6.87 0.46 1.60
CA CYS A 35 -7.40 1.62 0.89
C CYS A 35 -8.90 1.47 0.65
N TYR A 36 -9.65 2.55 0.84
CA TYR A 36 -11.04 2.65 0.40
C TYR A 36 -11.22 3.85 -0.53
N ASN A 37 -11.72 3.60 -1.73
CA ASN A 37 -12.09 4.64 -2.69
C ASN A 37 -13.59 4.84 -2.66
N PHE A 38 -14.01 6.07 -2.40
CA PHE A 38 -15.38 6.55 -2.41
C PHE A 38 -15.62 7.33 -3.69
N THR A 39 -16.73 7.05 -4.34
CA THR A 39 -17.25 7.84 -5.46
C THR A 39 -18.65 8.26 -5.10
N VAL A 40 -18.88 9.56 -4.90
CA VAL A 40 -20.16 10.12 -4.45
C VAL A 40 -20.71 11.03 -5.54
N ASP A 41 -21.86 10.63 -6.09
CA ASP A 41 -22.62 11.39 -7.07
C ASP A 41 -23.84 12.05 -6.38
N PRO A 42 -23.92 13.40 -6.34
CA PRO A 42 -25.06 14.08 -5.75
C PRO A 42 -26.34 13.94 -6.58
N GLN A 43 -26.25 13.61 -7.87
CA GLN A 43 -27.38 13.49 -8.80
C GLN A 43 -27.18 12.27 -9.71
N PRO A 44 -27.26 11.04 -9.15
CA PRO A 44 -27.07 9.82 -9.91
C PRO A 44 -28.15 9.67 -10.98
N SER A 45 -27.78 9.07 -12.11
CA SER A 45 -28.76 8.69 -13.14
C SER A 45 -29.69 7.59 -12.61
N THR A 46 -30.87 7.45 -13.20
CA THR A 46 -31.85 6.41 -12.83
C THR A 46 -31.19 5.02 -12.82
N GLY A 47 -31.27 4.33 -11.68
CA GLY A 47 -30.72 2.99 -11.50
C GLY A 47 -29.22 2.94 -11.15
N GLN A 48 -28.53 4.07 -11.06
CA GLN A 48 -27.15 4.14 -10.56
C GLN A 48 -27.12 4.43 -9.06
N PRO A 49 -26.15 3.85 -8.33
CA PRO A 49 -25.97 4.18 -6.91
C PRO A 49 -25.44 5.60 -6.76
N TRP A 50 -25.91 6.31 -5.74
CA TRP A 50 -25.42 7.65 -5.39
C TRP A 50 -24.01 7.62 -4.78
N CYS A 51 -23.60 6.47 -4.23
CA CYS A 51 -22.25 6.26 -3.76
C CYS A 51 -21.80 4.83 -4.03
N VAL A 52 -20.54 4.69 -4.45
CA VAL A 52 -19.82 3.42 -4.56
C VAL A 52 -18.56 3.47 -3.70
N VAL A 53 -18.31 2.40 -2.95
CA VAL A 53 -17.10 2.20 -2.14
C VAL A 53 -16.36 0.97 -2.64
N GLN A 54 -15.06 1.12 -2.88
CA GLN A 54 -14.16 0.05 -3.33
C GLN A 54 -13.01 -0.12 -2.35
N GLY A 55 -12.86 -1.33 -1.78
CA GLY A 55 -11.79 -1.68 -0.86
C GLY A 55 -10.64 -2.40 -1.57
N GLN A 56 -9.41 -2.02 -1.23
CA GLN A 56 -8.17 -2.60 -1.76
C GLN A 56 -7.18 -2.90 -0.63
N VAL A 57 -6.45 -4.00 -0.75
CA VAL A 57 -5.26 -4.31 0.07
C VAL A 57 -4.06 -4.38 -0.86
N ASP A 58 -3.05 -3.53 -0.63
CA ASP A 58 -1.86 -3.41 -1.47
C ASP A 58 -2.17 -3.19 -2.95
N GLY A 59 -3.19 -2.37 -3.21
CA GLY A 59 -3.68 -2.07 -4.56
C GLY A 59 -4.54 -3.17 -5.19
N ASN A 60 -4.68 -4.33 -4.55
CA ASN A 60 -5.54 -5.42 -5.02
C ASN A 60 -6.96 -5.24 -4.47
N GLY A 61 -7.93 -5.09 -5.36
CA GLY A 61 -9.35 -4.99 -4.98
C GLY A 61 -9.85 -6.27 -4.33
N PHE A 62 -10.64 -6.13 -3.27
CA PHE A 62 -11.29 -7.27 -2.61
C PHE A 62 -12.80 -7.08 -2.43
N LEU A 63 -13.29 -5.84 -2.36
CA LEU A 63 -14.72 -5.53 -2.25
C LEU A 63 -15.11 -4.31 -3.10
N SER A 64 -16.35 -4.31 -3.55
CA SER A 64 -17.06 -3.17 -4.10
C SER A 64 -18.52 -3.24 -3.69
N TYR A 65 -19.10 -2.13 -3.22
CA TYR A 65 -20.50 -2.07 -2.81
C TYR A 65 -21.06 -0.65 -2.90
N ASP A 66 -22.38 -0.50 -2.87
CA ASP A 66 -23.01 0.81 -2.79
C ASP A 66 -23.17 1.29 -1.33
N CYS A 67 -23.16 2.60 -1.09
CA CYS A 67 -23.39 3.11 0.28
C CYS A 67 -24.79 2.77 0.83
N GLY A 68 -25.71 2.22 0.03
CA GLY A 68 -27.00 1.67 0.49
C GLY A 68 -26.86 0.29 1.15
N GLY A 69 -25.66 -0.27 1.20
CA GLY A 69 -25.34 -1.54 1.83
C GLY A 69 -25.44 -2.75 0.91
N ALA A 70 -25.79 -2.56 -0.37
CA ALA A 70 -25.82 -3.67 -1.33
C ALA A 70 -24.40 -3.96 -1.83
N VAL A 71 -23.91 -5.17 -1.53
CA VAL A 71 -22.62 -5.65 -2.06
C VAL A 71 -22.75 -5.84 -3.56
N ILE A 72 -21.97 -5.05 -4.32
CA ILE A 72 -21.96 -5.08 -5.79
C ILE A 72 -21.09 -6.24 -6.26
N GLN A 73 -19.91 -6.44 -5.65
CA GLN A 73 -19.01 -7.53 -6.00
C GLN A 73 -17.95 -7.77 -4.91
N SER A 74 -17.68 -9.04 -4.61
CA SER A 74 -16.44 -9.47 -3.94
C SER A 74 -15.59 -10.19 -4.97
N THR A 75 -14.30 -9.88 -5.00
CA THR A 75 -13.42 -10.25 -6.11
C THR A 75 -12.24 -11.13 -5.72
N SER A 76 -12.02 -11.35 -4.41
CA SER A 76 -10.90 -12.15 -3.93
C SER A 76 -11.29 -13.09 -2.79
N PRO A 77 -10.56 -14.20 -2.58
CA PRO A 77 -10.74 -15.07 -1.42
C PRO A 77 -10.65 -14.31 -0.09
N LEU A 78 -9.77 -13.29 -0.02
CA LEU A 78 -9.67 -12.39 1.13
C LEU A 78 -10.99 -11.63 1.38
N GLY A 79 -11.63 -11.15 0.31
CA GLY A 79 -12.93 -10.50 0.42
C GLY A 79 -14.02 -11.42 0.98
N GLU A 80 -14.01 -12.71 0.64
CA GLU A 80 -14.94 -13.68 1.23
C GLU A 80 -14.65 -13.98 2.69
N GLU A 81 -13.38 -14.10 3.07
CA GLU A 81 -13.00 -14.35 4.46
C GLU A 81 -13.33 -13.18 5.37
N VAL A 82 -13.01 -11.95 4.93
CA VAL A 82 -13.29 -10.72 5.69
C VAL A 82 -14.79 -10.57 5.99
N LYS A 83 -15.68 -10.98 5.09
CA LYS A 83 -17.14 -10.94 5.34
C LYS A 83 -17.58 -11.80 6.51
N THR A 84 -16.81 -12.84 6.85
CA THR A 84 -17.12 -13.75 7.96
C THR A 84 -16.68 -13.20 9.32
N THR A 85 -15.93 -12.10 9.32
CA THR A 85 -15.46 -11.46 10.54
C THR A 85 -16.60 -10.76 11.27
N ASN A 86 -16.50 -10.75 12.60
CA ASN A 86 -17.47 -10.03 13.44
C ASN A 86 -17.42 -8.51 13.22
N THR A 87 -16.34 -7.99 12.62
CA THR A 87 -16.09 -6.58 12.38
C THR A 87 -16.62 -6.09 11.04
N TRP A 88 -16.91 -7.00 10.09
CA TRP A 88 -17.45 -6.67 8.77
C TRP A 88 -18.67 -5.75 8.82
N LYS A 89 -19.64 -6.07 9.68
CA LYS A 89 -20.88 -5.29 9.79
C LYS A 89 -20.58 -3.84 10.21
N SER A 90 -19.79 -3.67 11.27
CA SER A 90 -19.41 -2.34 11.75
C SER A 90 -18.61 -1.57 10.70
N GLN A 91 -17.73 -2.25 9.96
CA GLN A 91 -16.98 -1.63 8.88
C GLN A 91 -17.90 -1.09 7.77
N MET A 92 -18.89 -1.89 7.36
CA MET A 92 -19.84 -1.48 6.32
C MET A 92 -20.72 -0.30 6.78
N GLU A 93 -21.14 -0.29 8.05
CA GLU A 93 -21.87 0.83 8.66
C GLU A 93 -21.02 2.11 8.65
N THR A 94 -19.79 2.07 9.17
CA THR A 94 -18.89 3.23 9.20
C THR A 94 -18.60 3.76 7.81
N LEU A 95 -18.35 2.89 6.83
CA LEU A 95 -18.10 3.32 5.47
C LEU A 95 -19.36 3.93 4.80
N GLY A 96 -20.56 3.47 5.16
CA GLY A 96 -21.83 4.11 4.80
C GLY A 96 -21.94 5.53 5.39
N ASP A 97 -21.65 5.68 6.68
CA ASP A 97 -21.65 6.97 7.39
C ASP A 97 -20.67 7.97 6.76
N ILE A 98 -19.49 7.50 6.33
CA ILE A 98 -18.53 8.31 5.56
C ILE A 98 -19.15 8.77 4.25
N GLY A 99 -19.83 7.89 3.52
CA GLY A 99 -20.51 8.24 2.28
C GLY A 99 -21.53 9.35 2.48
N ASP A 100 -22.37 9.22 3.51
CA ASP A 100 -23.38 10.24 3.87
C ASP A 100 -22.73 11.56 4.30
N PHE A 101 -21.64 11.48 5.08
CA PHE A 101 -20.86 12.65 5.47
C PHE A 101 -20.31 13.39 4.24
N LEU A 102 -19.66 12.67 3.32
CA LEU A 102 -19.11 13.22 2.09
C LEU A 102 -20.20 13.84 1.21
N LYS A 103 -21.36 13.18 1.11
CA LYS A 103 -22.53 13.72 0.41
C LYS A 103 -23.02 15.02 1.04
N GLY A 104 -23.04 15.11 2.37
CA GLY A 104 -23.38 16.31 3.11
C GLY A 104 -22.42 17.48 2.86
N GLN A 105 -21.15 17.20 2.54
CA GLN A 105 -20.14 18.23 2.23
C GLN A 105 -20.25 18.77 0.79
N LEU A 106 -20.92 18.06 -0.13
CA LEU A 106 -20.97 18.42 -1.56
C LEU A 106 -21.60 19.79 -1.87
N PRO A 107 -22.74 20.20 -1.28
CA PRO A 107 -23.31 21.53 -1.53
C PRO A 107 -22.35 22.67 -1.17
N ASP A 108 -21.45 22.34 -0.26
CA ASP A 108 -20.59 23.25 0.47
C ASP A 108 -19.19 23.35 -0.14
N VAL A 109 -18.74 22.34 -0.88
CA VAL A 109 -17.49 22.34 -1.63
C VAL A 109 -17.74 22.86 -3.04
N ILE A 110 -17.45 24.15 -3.26
CA ILE A 110 -17.59 24.74 -4.59
C ILE A 110 -16.31 24.49 -5.40
N PRO A 111 -16.37 23.73 -6.50
CA PRO A 111 -15.23 23.50 -7.39
C PRO A 111 -14.71 24.81 -7.98
N GLU A 112 -13.43 24.87 -8.30
CA GLU A 112 -12.91 26.04 -9.01
C GLU A 112 -13.54 26.17 -10.40
N LYS A 113 -13.69 27.40 -10.90
CA LYS A 113 -14.45 27.75 -12.13
C LYS A 113 -13.97 27.01 -13.39
N HIS A 114 -12.78 26.41 -13.35
CA HIS A 114 -12.12 25.75 -14.47
C HIS A 114 -12.38 24.23 -14.50
N THR A 115 -13.01 23.65 -13.46
CA THR A 115 -13.07 22.18 -13.25
C THR A 115 -14.37 21.53 -13.79
N ALA A 116 -14.83 21.97 -14.97
CA ALA A 116 -15.95 21.43 -15.76
C ALA A 116 -17.39 21.88 -15.42
N ARG A 117 -18.20 21.98 -16.50
CA ARG A 117 -19.66 22.20 -16.50
C ARG A 117 -20.38 20.85 -16.39
N GLY A 118 -21.03 20.58 -15.27
CA GLY A 118 -21.84 19.38 -15.04
C GLY A 118 -21.94 19.03 -13.54
N PRO A 119 -22.85 18.12 -13.13
CA PRO A 119 -22.85 17.57 -11.79
C PRO A 119 -21.48 16.96 -11.49
N GLN A 120 -20.90 17.31 -10.35
CA GLN A 120 -19.54 16.88 -10.01
C GLN A 120 -19.59 15.67 -9.09
N THR A 121 -18.96 14.59 -9.54
CA THR A 121 -18.75 13.40 -8.71
C THR A 121 -17.54 13.64 -7.83
N LEU A 122 -17.74 13.65 -6.51
CA LEU A 122 -16.66 13.72 -5.54
C LEU A 122 -16.02 12.34 -5.40
N GLN A 123 -14.70 12.35 -5.35
CA GLN A 123 -13.89 11.17 -5.06
C GLN A 123 -13.15 11.39 -3.75
N GLY A 124 -13.26 10.42 -2.86
CA GLY A 124 -12.48 10.37 -1.62
C GLY A 124 -11.66 9.09 -1.61
N ARG A 125 -10.41 9.14 -1.17
CA ARG A 125 -9.58 7.96 -0.97
C ARG A 125 -9.02 7.99 0.44
N MET A 126 -9.48 7.05 1.27
CA MET A 126 -8.89 6.77 2.57
C MET A 126 -7.79 5.74 2.41
N THR A 127 -6.66 5.92 3.09
CA THR A 127 -5.57 4.94 3.09
C THR A 127 -4.93 4.89 4.46
N CYS A 128 -4.76 3.69 5.01
CA CYS A 128 -3.93 3.44 6.19
C CYS A 128 -2.90 2.34 5.88
N TRP A 129 -1.71 2.46 6.44
CA TRP A 129 -0.58 1.57 6.12
C TRP A 129 0.37 1.42 7.30
N TYR A 130 1.11 0.32 7.34
CA TYR A 130 2.20 0.14 8.30
C TYR A 130 3.45 0.90 7.88
N GLU A 131 4.01 1.64 8.84
CA GLU A 131 5.33 2.25 8.76
C GLU A 131 6.43 1.23 9.15
N GLU A 132 7.69 1.57 8.86
CA GLU A 132 8.83 0.67 9.12
C GLU A 132 9.00 0.33 10.61
N ASP A 133 8.59 1.23 11.51
CA ASP A 133 8.61 1.05 12.96
C ASP A 133 7.40 0.26 13.50
N GLY A 134 6.48 -0.15 12.63
CA GLY A 134 5.25 -0.86 12.98
C GLY A 134 4.10 0.05 13.43
N HIS A 135 4.29 1.37 13.42
CA HIS A 135 3.17 2.31 13.54
C HIS A 135 2.24 2.19 12.33
N ILE A 136 0.98 2.58 12.48
CA ILE A 136 0.06 2.64 11.34
C ILE A 136 -0.21 4.10 11.03
N SER A 137 0.19 4.62 9.89
CA SER A 137 -0.15 5.97 9.46
C SER A 137 -1.41 5.97 8.58
N GLY A 138 -1.99 7.15 8.35
CA GLY A 138 -3.26 7.29 7.66
C GLY A 138 -3.41 8.63 6.95
N SER A 139 -4.08 8.62 5.81
CA SER A 139 -4.33 9.82 5.01
C SER A 139 -5.63 9.74 4.23
N TRP A 140 -6.08 10.92 3.79
CA TRP A 140 -7.14 11.05 2.82
C TRP A 140 -6.67 11.83 1.59
N GLN A 141 -7.23 11.49 0.43
CA GLN A 141 -7.16 12.30 -0.78
C GLN A 141 -8.57 12.60 -1.28
N PHE A 142 -8.78 13.80 -1.81
CA PHE A 142 -10.07 14.23 -2.33
C PHE A 142 -9.93 14.88 -3.70
N GLY A 143 -10.92 14.62 -4.54
CA GLY A 143 -10.87 14.97 -5.95
C GLY A 143 -12.23 15.07 -6.59
N PHE A 144 -12.24 15.58 -7.82
CA PHE A 144 -13.42 15.57 -8.69
C PHE A 144 -13.02 15.03 -10.05
N ASN A 145 -13.92 14.26 -10.68
CA ASN A 145 -13.80 13.82 -12.08
C ASN A 145 -12.45 13.14 -12.44
N GLY A 146 -11.88 12.38 -11.50
CA GLY A 146 -10.64 11.62 -11.68
C GLY A 146 -9.36 12.35 -11.24
N GLN A 147 -9.44 13.64 -10.89
CA GLN A 147 -8.28 14.41 -10.44
C GLN A 147 -8.35 14.68 -8.93
N MET A 148 -7.32 14.26 -8.20
CA MET A 148 -7.17 14.48 -6.76
C MET A 148 -6.53 15.85 -6.51
N PHE A 149 -7.18 16.71 -5.76
CA PHE A 149 -6.74 18.10 -5.53
C PHE A 149 -6.26 18.36 -4.11
N LEU A 150 -6.71 17.57 -3.14
CA LEU A 150 -6.48 17.82 -1.72
C LEU A 150 -6.01 16.55 -1.02
N HIS A 151 -5.02 16.68 -0.15
CA HIS A 151 -4.51 15.61 0.69
C HIS A 151 -4.63 16.04 2.17
N PHE A 152 -5.12 15.14 3.01
CA PHE A 152 -5.17 15.31 4.45
C PHE A 152 -4.30 14.27 5.13
N ASP A 153 -3.26 14.73 5.80
CA ASP A 153 -2.44 13.89 6.66
C ASP A 153 -3.17 13.73 8.00
N SER A 154 -3.63 12.50 8.30
CA SER A 154 -4.44 12.26 9.49
C SER A 154 -3.61 12.21 10.78
N GLU A 155 -2.28 12.07 10.67
CA GLU A 155 -1.38 11.98 11.80
C GLU A 155 -1.24 13.35 12.47
N ASN A 156 -0.81 14.34 11.68
CA ASN A 156 -0.64 15.72 12.15
C ASN A 156 -1.88 16.60 11.91
N GLY A 157 -2.85 16.16 11.10
CA GLY A 157 -4.06 16.92 10.79
C GLY A 157 -3.84 18.04 9.77
N HIS A 158 -2.81 17.94 8.93
CA HIS A 158 -2.44 18.99 7.98
C HIS A 158 -3.08 18.78 6.60
N TRP A 159 -3.64 19.87 6.06
CA TRP A 159 -4.24 19.90 4.72
C TRP A 159 -3.24 20.43 3.67
N THR A 160 -2.99 19.63 2.65
CA THR A 160 -2.07 19.96 1.56
C THR A 160 -2.81 20.01 0.24
N GLU A 161 -2.73 21.14 -0.45
CA GLU A 161 -3.21 21.26 -1.82
C GLU A 161 -2.24 20.56 -2.77
N VAL A 162 -2.72 19.54 -3.48
CA VAL A 162 -1.94 18.74 -4.44
C VAL A 162 -2.00 19.34 -5.83
N HIS A 163 -3.15 19.91 -6.19
CA HIS A 163 -3.38 20.58 -7.47
C HIS A 163 -4.21 21.84 -7.27
N SER A 164 -3.97 22.86 -8.10
CA SER A 164 -4.52 24.23 -7.94
C SER A 164 -6.05 24.31 -7.90
N GLY A 165 -6.76 23.27 -8.37
CA GLY A 165 -8.22 23.20 -8.29
C GLY A 165 -8.78 22.88 -6.90
N GLY A 166 -7.91 22.67 -5.89
CA GLY A 166 -8.27 22.25 -4.54
C GLY A 166 -8.37 23.38 -3.52
N ARG A 167 -7.87 24.58 -3.82
CA ARG A 167 -7.75 25.68 -2.85
C ARG A 167 -9.03 25.98 -2.08
N ARG A 168 -10.18 26.13 -2.75
CA ARG A 168 -11.43 26.47 -2.06
C ARG A 168 -11.93 25.33 -1.15
N MET A 169 -11.76 24.09 -1.59
CA MET A 169 -12.07 22.91 -0.76
C MET A 169 -11.17 22.90 0.49
N LYS A 170 -9.86 23.13 0.30
CA LYS A 170 -8.88 23.23 1.37
C LYS A 170 -9.27 24.30 2.39
N GLU A 171 -9.43 25.55 1.94
CA GLU A 171 -9.76 26.69 2.81
C GLU A 171 -11.01 26.42 3.64
N LYS A 172 -12.01 25.74 3.08
CA LYS A 172 -13.23 25.40 3.81
C LYS A 172 -13.00 24.32 4.87
N TRP A 173 -12.45 23.18 4.46
CA TRP A 173 -12.32 22.01 5.32
C TRP A 173 -11.23 22.16 6.39
N GLU A 174 -10.18 22.95 6.10
CA GLU A 174 -9.15 23.29 7.09
C GLU A 174 -9.69 24.23 8.18
N ASN A 175 -10.64 25.12 7.85
CA ASN A 175 -11.29 26.00 8.82
C ASN A 175 -12.43 25.30 9.60
N ASP A 176 -12.90 24.15 9.12
CA ASP A 176 -13.91 23.34 9.80
C ASP A 176 -13.25 22.23 10.65
N ARG A 177 -13.18 22.47 11.96
CA ARG A 177 -12.63 21.50 12.91
C ARG A 177 -13.42 20.20 12.96
N ALA A 178 -14.74 20.23 12.73
CA ALA A 178 -15.55 19.02 12.76
C ALA A 178 -15.20 18.10 11.59
N VAL A 179 -15.01 18.68 10.39
CA VAL A 179 -14.55 17.94 9.20
C VAL A 179 -13.17 17.33 9.42
N SER A 180 -12.21 18.13 9.89
CA SER A 180 -10.84 17.64 10.13
C SER A 180 -10.81 16.54 11.21
N ASN A 181 -11.58 16.69 12.29
CA ASN A 181 -11.68 15.68 13.34
C ASN A 181 -12.36 14.40 12.85
N PHE A 182 -13.39 14.51 12.01
CA PHE A 182 -14.06 13.36 11.42
C PHE A 182 -13.07 12.50 10.64
N PHE A 183 -12.37 13.08 9.65
CA PHE A 183 -11.41 12.34 8.83
C PHE A 183 -10.25 11.78 9.65
N LYS A 184 -9.78 12.53 10.64
CA LYS A 184 -8.74 12.07 11.56
C LYS A 184 -9.20 10.86 12.36
N ASN A 185 -10.39 10.91 12.97
CA ASN A 185 -10.90 9.82 13.79
C ASN A 185 -11.10 8.53 12.98
N VAL A 186 -11.66 8.64 11.77
CA VAL A 186 -11.86 7.49 10.90
C VAL A 186 -10.52 6.86 10.48
N CYS A 187 -9.54 7.66 10.06
CA CYS A 187 -8.23 7.13 9.66
C CYS A 187 -7.45 6.55 10.85
N MET A 188 -7.44 7.26 11.97
CA MET A 188 -6.57 6.96 13.12
C MET A 188 -7.20 5.98 14.11
N GLY A 189 -8.51 5.73 14.01
CA GLY A 189 -9.28 4.76 14.78
C GLY A 189 -9.70 3.58 13.91
N ASP A 190 -10.75 3.77 13.11
CA ASP A 190 -11.43 2.68 12.39
C ASP A 190 -10.52 2.00 11.36
N CYS A 191 -9.90 2.76 10.45
CA CYS A 191 -9.03 2.19 9.41
C CYS A 191 -7.86 1.40 10.03
N ARG A 192 -7.25 1.92 11.10
CA ARG A 192 -6.15 1.22 11.80
C ARG A 192 -6.61 -0.09 12.41
N ALA A 193 -7.78 -0.10 13.03
CA ALA A 193 -8.36 -1.30 13.63
C ALA A 193 -8.62 -2.34 12.54
N TRP A 194 -9.24 -1.94 11.43
CA TRP A 194 -9.49 -2.82 10.30
C TRP A 194 -8.18 -3.36 9.71
N LEU A 195 -7.18 -2.53 9.43
CA LEU A 195 -5.91 -3.00 8.87
C LEU A 195 -5.24 -4.06 9.77
N ARG A 196 -5.30 -3.91 11.10
CA ARG A 196 -4.79 -4.94 12.03
C ARG A 196 -5.54 -6.26 11.89
N ASP A 197 -6.87 -6.20 11.91
CA ASP A 197 -7.71 -7.39 11.82
C ASP A 197 -7.50 -8.11 10.47
N PHE A 198 -7.49 -7.36 9.37
CA PHE A 198 -7.22 -7.87 8.04
C PHE A 198 -5.87 -8.59 7.96
N MET A 199 -4.84 -8.05 8.61
CA MET A 199 -3.52 -8.66 8.61
C MET A 199 -3.47 -9.99 9.35
N VAL A 200 -4.20 -10.12 10.46
CA VAL A 200 -4.30 -11.40 11.20
C VAL A 200 -4.88 -12.47 10.29
N HIS A 201 -6.01 -12.18 9.62
CA HIS A 201 -6.65 -13.11 8.70
C HIS A 201 -5.77 -13.44 7.48
N TRP A 202 -5.18 -12.42 6.86
CA TRP A 202 -4.29 -12.61 5.71
C TRP A 202 -3.09 -13.52 6.03
N GLU A 203 -2.46 -13.34 7.18
CA GLU A 203 -1.37 -14.22 7.61
C GLU A 203 -1.82 -15.67 7.83
N GLU A 204 -3.00 -15.89 8.41
CA GLU A 204 -3.58 -17.23 8.60
C GLU A 204 -3.88 -17.90 7.26
N MET A 205 -4.42 -17.15 6.29
CA MET A 205 -4.62 -17.63 4.92
C MET A 205 -3.31 -18.09 4.29
N LEU A 206 -2.27 -17.23 4.35
CA LEU A 206 -0.95 -17.55 3.78
C LEU A 206 -0.34 -18.81 4.43
N LYS A 207 -0.43 -18.93 5.75
CA LYS A 207 0.05 -20.12 6.50
C LYS A 207 -0.69 -21.39 6.06
N THR A 208 -1.99 -21.29 5.80
CA THR A 208 -2.84 -22.42 5.36
C THR A 208 -2.52 -22.84 3.92
N THR A 209 -2.29 -21.89 3.02
CA THR A 209 -1.88 -22.17 1.63
C THR A 209 -0.53 -22.89 1.56
N VAL A 210 0.45 -22.45 2.36
CA VAL A 210 1.78 -23.09 2.41
C VAL A 210 1.68 -24.52 2.92
N ARG A 211 0.92 -24.77 3.99
CA ARG A 211 0.74 -26.14 4.54
C ARG A 211 0.06 -27.09 3.56
N THR A 212 -0.90 -26.59 2.79
CA THR A 212 -1.63 -27.41 1.80
C THR A 212 -0.75 -27.77 0.59
N THR A 213 0.30 -26.99 0.32
CA THR A 213 1.23 -27.22 -0.80
C THR A 213 2.34 -28.24 -0.46
N VAL A 214 2.57 -28.56 0.83
CA VAL A 214 3.54 -29.58 1.25
C VAL A 214 2.86 -30.95 1.35
N SER A 215 2.62 -31.59 0.21
CA SER A 215 2.43 -33.04 0.15
C SER A 215 3.81 -33.73 0.31
N PRO A 216 3.95 -34.87 1.01
CA PRO A 216 5.26 -35.45 1.31
C PRO A 216 5.98 -35.90 0.04
N PRO A 217 7.32 -35.70 -0.08
CA PRO A 217 8.07 -36.20 -1.22
C PRO A 217 8.15 -37.73 -1.17
N MET A 218 7.73 -38.36 -2.26
CA MET A 218 8.06 -39.75 -2.55
C MET A 218 9.59 -39.90 -2.60
N GLN A 219 10.17 -40.70 -1.70
CA GLN A 219 11.62 -40.96 -1.64
C GLN A 219 12.12 -41.62 -2.93
N PRO A 220 13.29 -41.19 -3.44
CA PRO A 220 14.17 -42.07 -4.19
C PRO A 220 15.50 -42.26 -3.45
N THR A 221 15.86 -43.53 -3.28
CA THR A 221 17.12 -44.06 -2.75
C THR A 221 18.33 -43.52 -3.53
N ALA A 222 19.34 -43.05 -2.79
CA ALA A 222 20.62 -42.61 -3.34
C ALA A 222 21.51 -43.78 -3.82
N PRO A 223 22.52 -43.48 -4.65
CA PRO A 223 23.87 -43.81 -4.21
C PRO A 223 24.82 -42.60 -4.28
N ALA A 224 25.84 -42.66 -3.42
CA ALA A 224 26.80 -41.60 -3.16
C ALA A 224 27.87 -41.44 -4.25
N SER A 225 28.68 -40.38 -4.08
CA SER A 225 30.03 -40.16 -4.64
C SER A 225 30.15 -39.26 -5.87
N HIS A 226 30.04 -37.93 -5.66
CA HIS A 226 30.84 -36.86 -6.29
C HIS A 226 30.46 -35.44 -5.80
N HIS A 227 29.39 -35.30 -5.00
CA HIS A 227 28.83 -34.01 -4.57
C HIS A 227 29.54 -33.36 -3.37
N ILE A 228 30.21 -34.12 -2.51
CA ILE A 228 30.75 -33.60 -1.24
C ILE A 228 31.86 -32.55 -1.47
N ILE A 229 32.69 -32.73 -2.50
CA ILE A 229 33.79 -31.80 -2.82
C ILE A 229 33.26 -30.49 -3.46
N LYS A 230 32.15 -30.53 -4.21
CA LYS A 230 31.51 -29.32 -4.76
C LYS A 230 30.79 -28.49 -3.70
N ILE A 231 30.27 -29.13 -2.65
CA ILE A 231 29.57 -28.45 -1.54
C ILE A 231 30.54 -27.62 -0.69
N ILE A 232 31.74 -28.14 -0.39
CA ILE A 232 32.72 -27.43 0.46
C ILE A 232 33.22 -26.14 -0.22
N LEU A 233 33.45 -26.15 -1.54
CA LEU A 233 33.83 -24.95 -2.30
C LEU A 233 32.68 -23.93 -2.44
N GLY A 234 31.43 -24.40 -2.63
CA GLY A 234 30.26 -23.54 -2.74
C GLY A 234 29.86 -22.83 -1.43
N VAL A 235 30.00 -23.52 -0.29
CA VAL A 235 29.69 -22.96 1.05
C VAL A 235 30.65 -21.81 1.40
N SER A 236 31.93 -21.91 1.04
CA SER A 236 32.90 -20.84 1.29
C SER A 236 32.59 -19.57 0.49
N ALA A 237 32.20 -19.69 -0.78
CA ALA A 237 31.81 -18.56 -1.61
C ALA A 237 30.48 -17.93 -1.15
N GLY A 238 29.50 -18.75 -0.78
CA GLY A 238 28.21 -18.28 -0.25
C GLY A 238 28.34 -17.52 1.07
N PHE A 239 29.22 -17.98 1.96
CA PHE A 239 29.47 -17.31 3.24
C PHE A 239 30.15 -15.95 3.05
N VAL A 240 31.12 -15.85 2.13
CA VAL A 240 31.76 -14.57 1.78
C VAL A 240 30.76 -13.61 1.13
N ILE A 241 29.90 -14.10 0.23
CA ILE A 241 28.83 -13.30 -0.38
C ILE A 241 27.84 -12.78 0.68
N SER A 242 27.46 -13.63 1.63
CA SER A 242 26.56 -13.25 2.74
C SER A 242 27.17 -12.17 3.65
N ILE A 243 28.46 -12.29 4.00
CA ILE A 243 29.17 -11.27 4.79
C ILE A 243 29.26 -9.94 4.02
N ILE A 244 29.60 -9.99 2.73
CA ILE A 244 29.69 -8.78 1.90
C ILE A 244 28.31 -8.12 1.75
N ALA A 245 27.26 -8.90 1.50
CA ALA A 245 25.88 -8.41 1.44
C ALA A 245 25.45 -7.76 2.77
N TRP A 246 25.77 -8.38 3.91
CA TRP A 246 25.48 -7.84 5.23
C TRP A 246 26.19 -6.50 5.49
N ILE A 247 27.49 -6.40 5.13
CA ILE A 247 28.26 -5.16 5.26
C ILE A 247 27.65 -4.04 4.39
N ILE A 248 27.23 -4.35 3.16
CA ILE A 248 26.60 -3.39 2.26
C ILE A 248 25.24 -2.93 2.82
N CYS A 249 24.42 -3.85 3.35
CA CYS A 249 23.14 -3.54 3.97
C CYS A 249 23.30 -2.62 5.18
N LYS A 250 24.24 -2.95 6.08
CA LYS A 250 24.54 -2.13 7.25
C LYS A 250 24.96 -0.71 6.85
N LYS A 251 25.83 -0.59 5.83
CA LYS A 251 26.30 0.71 5.35
C LYS A 251 25.19 1.55 4.69
N ARG A 252 24.24 0.91 3.98
CA ARG A 252 23.07 1.62 3.44
C ARG A 252 22.12 2.10 4.54
N GLN A 253 21.91 1.31 5.58
CA GLN A 253 21.11 1.73 6.75
C GLN A 253 21.75 2.93 7.46
N GLU A 254 23.06 2.91 7.67
CA GLU A 254 23.80 4.04 8.27
C GLU A 254 23.75 5.31 7.41
N VAL A 255 23.77 5.18 6.07
CA VAL A 255 23.61 6.32 5.17
C VAL A 255 22.17 6.86 5.17
N ARG A 256 21.17 5.99 5.29
CA ARG A 256 19.75 6.39 5.36
C ARG A 256 19.44 7.07 6.70
N ALA A 257 19.98 6.56 7.81
CA ALA A 257 19.87 7.15 9.14
C ALA A 257 20.51 8.55 9.23
N ARG A 258 21.65 8.78 8.55
CA ARG A 258 22.25 10.12 8.46
C ARG A 258 21.47 11.11 7.60
N LYS A 259 20.61 10.63 6.70
CA LYS A 259 19.78 11.48 5.85
C LYS A 259 18.48 11.90 6.55
N SER A 260 18.09 11.19 7.61
CA SER A 260 16.93 11.51 8.47
C SER A 260 17.27 12.37 9.69
N GLU A 261 18.54 12.74 9.90
CA GLU A 261 18.93 13.67 10.96
C GLU A 261 18.67 15.11 10.46
N PRO A 262 17.72 15.85 11.06
CA PRO A 262 17.45 17.22 10.64
C PRO A 262 18.68 18.08 10.95
N ALA A 263 19.13 18.84 9.95
CA ALA A 263 20.16 19.84 10.12
C ALA A 263 19.71 20.85 11.18
N PHE A 264 20.20 20.70 12.42
CA PHE A 264 20.06 21.70 13.45
C PHE A 264 20.97 22.86 13.05
N GLN A 265 20.37 23.87 12.43
CA GLN A 265 21.02 25.15 12.13
C GLN A 265 21.21 25.92 13.45
N LEU A 266 22.46 26.23 13.77
CA LEU A 266 22.88 27.39 14.56
C LEU A 266 24.01 28.06 13.78
#